data_AF-A0A5C5DFU0-F1
#
_entry.id   AF-A0A5C5DFU0-F1
#
_cell.length_a   1.000
_cell.length_b   1.000
_cell.length_c   1.000
_cell.angle_alpha   90.00
_cell.angle_beta   90.00
_cell.angle_gamma   90.00
#
_symmetry.space_group_name_H-M   'P 1'
#
loop_
_entity.id
_entity.type
_entity.pdbx_description
1 polymer ?
#
loop_
_entity_poly.entity_id
_entity_poly.type
_entity_poly.pdbx_seq_one_letter_code
_entity_poly.pdbx_strand_id
1 'polypeptide(L)'
;MFNPEFRTVIDNQGQLVSNVFPHWYVPDKSRPFVSSLANRCDFLISSGRRKNSVDGSVNLDGLTKGFVKARNASGIEFSEQPPTFHEIRSLVSRLYEAEHGKEFTQKLLGHTTQKMTEKYLDSRKKEFMLL
;
A
#
# COMPACT_ATOMS: atom_id res chain seq x y z
N MET A 1 2.37 3.76 -25.11
CA MET A 1 3.58 4.08 -24.33
C MET A 1 3.62 5.60 -24.19
N PHE A 2 3.07 6.13 -23.10
CA PHE A 2 3.14 7.56 -22.77
C PHE A 2 3.57 7.65 -21.31
N ASN A 3 4.82 8.06 -21.10
CA ASN A 3 5.34 8.45 -19.80
C ASN A 3 5.77 9.93 -19.91
N PRO A 4 4.96 10.88 -19.45
CA PRO A 4 5.45 12.23 -19.19
C PRO A 4 5.93 12.28 -17.73
N GLU A 5 7.24 12.24 -17.54
CA GLU A 5 7.84 12.33 -16.21
C GLU A 5 7.49 13.68 -15.54
N PHE A 6 6.67 13.63 -14.49
CA PHE A 6 6.62 14.69 -13.50
C PHE A 6 7.92 14.61 -12.69
N ARG A 7 8.88 15.48 -13.00
CA ARG A 7 10.15 15.50 -12.28
C ARG A 7 10.06 16.50 -11.14
N THR A 8 9.95 15.97 -9.93
CA THR A 8 10.07 16.75 -8.69
C THR A 8 11.53 17.14 -8.50
N VAL A 9 11.82 18.44 -8.44
CA VAL A 9 13.16 18.92 -8.09
C VAL A 9 13.17 19.22 -6.59
N ILE A 10 13.96 18.45 -5.86
CA ILE A 10 14.27 18.65 -4.43
C ILE A 10 15.66 19.25 -4.30
N ASP A 11 15.83 20.20 -3.37
CA ASP A 11 17.17 20.71 -3.03
C ASP A 11 17.97 19.72 -2.16
N ASN A 12 19.21 20.08 -1.89
CA ASN A 12 20.13 19.30 -1.05
C ASN A 12 19.70 19.24 0.44
N GLN A 13 18.61 19.92 0.82
CA GLN A 13 17.99 19.87 2.15
C GLN A 13 16.66 19.09 2.13
N GLY A 14 16.27 18.53 0.97
CA GLY A 14 15.04 17.76 0.81
C GLY A 14 13.76 18.60 0.70
N GLN A 15 13.86 19.92 0.52
CA GLN A 15 12.71 20.79 0.27
C GLN A 15 12.39 20.88 -1.23
N LEU A 16 11.08 20.94 -1.53
CA LEU A 16 10.58 21.10 -2.90
C LEU A 16 10.93 22.49 -3.43
N VAL A 17 11.78 22.58 -4.47
CA VAL A 17 12.18 23.87 -5.04
C VAL A 17 11.36 24.27 -6.26
N SER A 18 10.88 23.32 -7.07
CA SER A 18 9.88 23.57 -8.12
C SER A 18 9.38 22.27 -8.78
N ASN A 19 8.18 22.37 -9.37
CA ASN A 19 7.68 21.39 -10.33
C ASN A 19 7.95 21.91 -11.75
N VAL A 20 8.60 21.11 -12.60
CA VAL A 20 8.74 21.44 -14.03
C VAL A 20 7.49 20.94 -14.75
N PHE A 21 6.61 21.87 -15.13
CA PHE A 21 5.41 21.56 -15.90
C PHE A 21 5.68 21.64 -17.41
N PRO A 22 5.00 20.82 -18.24
CA PRO A 22 5.04 20.99 -19.69
C PRO A 22 4.57 22.39 -20.10
N HIS A 23 5.19 22.97 -21.13
CA HIS A 23 4.92 24.33 -21.60
C HIS A 23 3.45 24.62 -21.97
N TRP A 24 2.66 23.59 -22.30
CA TRP A 24 1.23 23.74 -22.61
C TRP A 24 0.33 23.85 -21.36
N TYR A 25 0.87 23.63 -20.16
CA TYR A 25 0.14 23.72 -18.90
C TYR A 25 0.25 25.13 -18.31
N VAL A 26 -0.87 25.87 -18.33
CA VAL A 26 -1.00 27.16 -17.63
C VAL A 26 -1.71 26.92 -16.30
N PRO A 27 -1.01 26.98 -15.15
CA PRO A 27 -1.65 26.79 -13.86
C PRO A 27 -2.61 27.95 -13.54
N ASP A 28 -3.88 27.62 -13.29
CA ASP A 28 -4.88 28.54 -12.76
C ASP A 28 -4.51 28.91 -11.32
N LYS A 29 -3.94 30.11 -11.12
CA LYS A 29 -3.49 30.61 -9.81
C LYS A 29 -4.62 30.81 -8.80
N SER A 30 -5.89 30.73 -9.22
CA SER A 30 -7.04 30.81 -8.32
C SER A 30 -7.44 29.47 -7.69
N ARG A 31 -6.88 28.36 -8.21
CA ARG A 31 -7.12 27.01 -7.66
C ARG A 31 -5.84 26.53 -6.99
N PRO A 32 -5.79 26.42 -5.65
CA PRO A 32 -4.71 25.67 -5.02
C PRO A 32 -4.68 24.26 -5.62
N PHE A 33 -3.49 23.68 -5.75
CA PHE A 33 -3.31 22.28 -6.14
C PHE A 33 -3.91 21.39 -5.04
N VAL A 34 -5.23 21.32 -5.00
CA VAL A 34 -5.96 20.31 -4.26
C VAL A 34 -5.80 19.06 -5.10
N SER A 35 -5.14 18.05 -4.54
CA SER A 35 -5.24 16.70 -5.06
C SER A 35 -6.72 16.32 -4.98
N SER A 36 -7.48 16.63 -6.02
CA SER A 36 -8.83 16.08 -6.21
C SER A 36 -8.68 14.63 -6.66
N LEU A 37 -7.99 13.82 -5.84
CA LEU A 37 -8.27 12.41 -5.79
C LEU A 37 -9.63 12.31 -5.14
N ALA A 38 -10.58 11.65 -5.79
CA ALA A 38 -12.02 11.76 -5.57
C ALA A 38 -12.56 11.37 -4.17
N ASN A 39 -11.70 11.24 -3.16
CA ASN A 39 -12.07 10.97 -1.78
C ASN A 39 -12.11 12.24 -0.94
N ARG A 40 -13.29 12.54 -0.41
CA ARG A 40 -13.58 13.69 0.48
C ARG A 40 -13.09 13.46 1.92
N CYS A 41 -12.07 12.63 2.12
CA CYS A 41 -11.66 12.13 3.43
C CYS A 41 -10.14 12.17 3.53
N ASP A 42 -9.62 12.38 4.74
CA ASP A 42 -8.17 12.55 5.00
C ASP A 42 -7.40 11.22 5.02
N PHE A 43 -8.09 10.09 4.83
CA PHE A 43 -7.51 8.75 4.84
C PHE A 43 -7.13 8.27 3.43
N LEU A 44 -5.91 7.73 3.27
CA LEU A 44 -5.45 7.12 2.02
C LEU A 44 -6.35 5.95 1.58
N ILE A 45 -6.80 5.15 2.54
CA ILE A 45 -7.80 4.09 2.35
C ILE A 45 -9.04 4.51 3.12
N SER A 46 -10.14 4.78 2.41
CA SER A 46 -11.39 5.28 2.99
C SER A 46 -12.58 4.47 2.48
N SER A 47 -13.59 4.29 3.33
CA SER A 47 -14.88 3.70 2.94
C SER A 47 -15.84 4.71 2.31
N GLY A 48 -15.39 5.95 2.12
CA GLY A 48 -16.18 7.12 1.77
C GLY A 48 -16.99 7.63 2.96
N ARG A 49 -17.41 8.91 2.94
CA ARG A 49 -18.30 9.43 3.98
C ARG A 49 -19.66 8.74 3.91
N ARG A 50 -20.06 8.11 5.00
CA ARG A 50 -21.35 7.42 5.18
C ARG A 50 -22.04 7.93 6.44
N LYS A 51 -23.34 7.66 6.57
CA LYS A 51 -24.12 8.02 7.77
C LYS A 51 -23.46 7.55 9.08
N ASN A 52 -22.82 6.37 9.04
CA ASN A 52 -22.15 5.74 10.19
C ASN A 52 -20.62 5.89 10.19
N SER A 53 -20.05 6.65 9.23
CA SER A 53 -18.62 6.97 9.15
C SER A 53 -18.49 8.32 8.45
N VAL A 54 -18.68 9.39 9.22
CA VAL A 54 -18.78 10.76 8.72
C VAL A 54 -17.44 11.27 8.20
N ASP A 55 -16.35 10.79 8.79
CA ASP A 55 -14.96 11.08 8.44
C ASP A 55 -14.43 10.17 7.30
N GLY A 56 -15.18 9.11 6.94
CA GLY A 56 -14.78 8.11 5.96
C GLY A 56 -13.68 7.17 6.46
N SER A 57 -13.47 7.08 7.77
CA SER A 57 -12.59 6.08 8.38
C SER A 57 -12.98 4.66 7.97
N VAL A 58 -12.00 3.77 7.92
CA VAL A 58 -12.23 2.35 7.65
C VAL A 58 -12.11 1.57 8.93
N ASN A 59 -13.14 0.79 9.26
CA ASN A 59 -13.08 -0.17 10.36
C ASN A 59 -12.23 -1.38 9.95
N LEU A 60 -11.32 -1.80 10.85
CA LEU A 60 -10.46 -2.99 10.68
C LEU A 60 -11.26 -4.28 10.39
N ASP A 61 -12.42 -4.44 11.02
CA ASP A 61 -13.31 -5.58 10.77
C ASP A 61 -13.84 -5.56 9.34
N GLY A 62 -14.11 -4.37 8.82
CA GLY A 62 -14.57 -4.18 7.44
C GLY A 62 -13.51 -4.63 6.43
N LEU A 63 -12.24 -4.30 6.68
CA LEU A 63 -11.12 -4.75 5.86
C LEU A 63 -10.95 -6.27 5.90
N THR A 64 -10.97 -6.85 7.10
CA THR A 64 -10.80 -8.29 7.29
C THR A 64 -11.92 -9.08 6.63
N LYS A 65 -13.18 -8.64 6.79
CA LYS A 65 -14.35 -9.25 6.13
C LYS A 65 -14.32 -9.07 4.61
N GLY A 66 -13.92 -7.89 4.14
CA GLY A 66 -13.76 -7.63 2.71
C GLY A 66 -12.74 -8.57 2.07
N PHE A 67 -11.61 -8.79 2.74
CA PHE A 67 -10.61 -9.76 2.31
C PHE A 67 -11.16 -11.20 2.28
N VAL A 68 -11.87 -11.64 3.33
CA VAL A 68 -12.49 -12.98 3.34
C VAL A 68 -13.48 -13.15 2.19
N LYS A 69 -14.28 -12.13 1.88
CA LYS A 69 -15.20 -12.15 0.74
C LYS A 69 -14.44 -12.30 -0.58
N ALA A 70 -13.38 -11.52 -0.79
CA ALA A 70 -12.56 -11.61 -2.00
C ALA A 70 -11.87 -12.98 -2.12
N ARG A 71 -11.32 -13.50 -1.01
CA ARG A 71 -10.72 -14.83 -0.94
C ARG A 71 -11.73 -15.91 -1.35
N ASN A 72 -12.93 -15.91 -0.80
CA ASN A 72 -13.95 -16.90 -1.14
C ASN A 72 -14.44 -16.75 -2.59
N ALA A 73 -14.43 -15.53 -3.14
CA ALA A 73 -14.78 -15.28 -4.54
C ALA A 73 -13.67 -15.69 -5.53
N SER A 74 -12.46 -15.96 -5.07
CA SER A 74 -11.33 -16.35 -5.93
C SER A 74 -11.48 -17.74 -6.55
N GLY A 75 -12.35 -18.60 -6.00
CA GLY A 75 -12.50 -19.99 -6.44
C GLY A 75 -11.28 -20.87 -6.15
N ILE A 76 -10.32 -20.39 -5.36
CA ILE A 76 -9.15 -21.16 -4.94
C ILE A 76 -9.52 -22.00 -3.72
N GLU A 77 -9.19 -23.29 -3.77
CA GLU A 77 -9.32 -24.19 -2.62
C GLU A 77 -8.20 -23.91 -1.61
N PHE A 78 -8.58 -23.70 -0.35
CA PHE A 78 -7.65 -23.46 0.74
C PHE A 78 -7.68 -24.61 1.73
N SER A 79 -6.58 -24.80 2.47
CA SER A 79 -6.55 -25.76 3.58
C SER A 79 -7.47 -25.32 4.74
N GLU A 80 -7.60 -26.16 5.77
CA GLU A 80 -8.43 -25.91 6.97
C GLU A 80 -8.23 -24.54 7.64
N GLN A 81 -7.06 -23.94 7.45
CA GLN A 81 -6.72 -22.59 7.92
C GLN A 81 -6.40 -21.71 6.70
N PRO A 82 -7.42 -21.09 6.09
CA PRO A 82 -7.21 -20.22 4.94
C PRO A 82 -6.48 -18.93 5.33
N PRO A 83 -5.70 -18.32 4.42
CA PRO A 83 -4.96 -17.10 4.71
C PRO A 83 -5.90 -15.97 5.13
N THR A 84 -5.44 -15.13 6.06
CA THR A 84 -6.17 -13.95 6.55
C THR A 84 -5.58 -12.68 5.96
N PHE A 85 -6.22 -11.53 6.19
CA PHE A 85 -5.70 -10.23 5.73
C PHE A 85 -4.27 -9.96 6.22
N HIS A 86 -3.92 -10.44 7.42
CA HIS A 86 -2.57 -10.27 7.99
C HIS A 86 -1.48 -11.00 7.19
N GLU A 87 -1.83 -12.02 6.41
CA GLU A 87 -0.86 -12.77 5.60
C GLU A 87 -0.29 -11.96 4.43
N ILE A 88 -0.93 -10.85 4.05
CA ILE A 88 -0.36 -9.91 3.07
C ILE A 88 0.99 -9.38 3.57
N ARG A 89 1.13 -9.12 4.87
CA ARG A 89 2.39 -8.66 5.47
C ARG A 89 3.49 -9.72 5.36
N SER A 90 3.15 -10.99 5.62
CA SER A 90 4.06 -12.14 5.46
C SER A 90 4.42 -12.40 3.99
N LEU A 91 3.54 -12.08 3.05
CA LEU A 91 3.82 -12.19 1.62
C LEU A 91 4.80 -11.11 1.17
N VAL A 92 4.54 -9.85 1.53
CA VAL A 92 5.41 -8.71 1.22
C VAL A 92 6.81 -8.94 1.76
N SER A 93 6.95 -9.45 2.98
CA SER A 93 8.27 -9.71 3.56
C SER A 93 9.10 -10.69 2.72
N ARG A 94 8.50 -11.77 2.22
CA ARG A 94 9.20 -12.78 1.41
C ARG A 94 9.59 -12.23 0.03
N LEU A 95 8.69 -11.48 -0.61
CA LEU A 95 8.96 -10.89 -1.92
C LEU A 95 10.10 -9.86 -1.85
N TYR A 96 10.05 -8.97 -0.86
CA TYR A 96 11.06 -7.93 -0.71
C TYR A 96 12.38 -8.45 -0.14
N GLU A 97 12.38 -9.55 0.61
CA GLU A 97 13.64 -10.20 1.00
C GLU A 97 14.35 -10.75 -0.22
N ALA A 98 13.61 -11.42 -1.12
CA ALA A 98 14.19 -11.97 -2.35
C ALA A 98 14.74 -10.88 -3.28
N GLU A 99 14.09 -9.71 -3.34
CA GLU A 99 14.47 -8.62 -4.25
C GLU A 99 15.52 -7.65 -3.66
N HIS A 100 15.40 -7.31 -2.38
CA HIS A 100 16.19 -6.24 -1.73
C HIS A 100 16.95 -6.68 -0.48
N GLY A 101 16.82 -7.94 -0.08
CA GLY A 101 17.49 -8.51 1.08
C GLY A 101 16.78 -8.31 2.41
N LYS A 102 17.30 -9.00 3.43
CA LYS A 102 16.71 -9.10 4.77
C LYS A 102 16.73 -7.78 5.54
N GLU A 103 17.76 -6.96 5.38
CA GLU A 103 17.89 -5.68 6.09
C GLU A 103 16.84 -4.66 5.62
N PHE A 104 16.64 -4.54 4.31
CA PHE A 104 15.61 -3.68 3.74
C PHE A 104 14.22 -4.12 4.23
N THR A 105 13.95 -5.42 4.16
CA THR A 105 12.68 -6.01 4.59
C THR A 105 12.42 -5.77 6.08
N GLN A 106 13.44 -5.90 6.93
CA GLN A 106 13.30 -5.61 8.36
C GLN A 106 12.92 -4.15 8.62
N LYS A 107 13.54 -3.20 7.90
CA LYS A 107 13.21 -1.76 7.98
C LYS A 107 11.79 -1.49 7.46
N LEU A 108 11.41 -2.09 6.33
CA LEU A 108 10.05 -1.99 5.77
C LEU A 108 8.96 -2.47 6.74
N LEU A 109 9.24 -3.56 7.46
CA LEU A 109 8.34 -4.09 8.48
C LEU A 109 8.43 -3.35 9.83
N GLY A 110 9.37 -2.41 10.00
CA GLY A 110 9.57 -1.69 11.25
C GLY A 110 9.92 -2.59 12.43
N HIS A 111 10.60 -3.72 12.20
CA HIS A 111 10.96 -4.66 13.27
C HIS A 111 12.31 -4.31 13.88
N THR A 112 12.35 -4.15 15.20
CA THR A 112 13.60 -3.86 15.93
C THR A 112 14.59 -5.04 15.92
N THR A 113 14.10 -6.28 15.85
CA THR A 113 14.93 -7.49 15.91
C THR A 113 14.70 -8.40 14.70
N GLN A 114 15.78 -9.05 14.23
CA GLN A 114 15.73 -10.00 13.12
C GLN A 114 14.82 -11.19 13.38
N LYS A 115 14.71 -11.62 14.64
CA LYS A 115 13.83 -12.72 15.08
C LYS A 115 12.35 -12.47 14.80
N MET A 116 11.91 -11.20 14.83
CA MET A 116 10.53 -10.84 14.46
C MET A 116 10.32 -10.92 12.96
N THR A 117 11.33 -10.56 12.15
CA THR A 117 11.29 -10.71 10.69
C THR A 117 11.26 -12.18 10.28
N GLU A 118 12.06 -13.03 10.93
CA GLU A 118 12.07 -14.48 10.67
C GLU A 118 10.69 -15.14 10.80
N LYS A 119 9.86 -14.68 11.73
CA LYS A 119 8.46 -15.17 11.87
C LYS A 119 7.59 -14.91 10.63
N TYR A 120 7.87 -13.83 9.89
CA TYR A 120 7.15 -13.48 8.65
C TYR A 120 7.81 -14.06 7.39
N LEU A 121 9.07 -14.49 7.50
CA LEU A 121 9.78 -15.19 6.43
C LEU A 121 9.49 -16.69 6.42
N ASP A 122 9.13 -17.25 7.57
CA ASP A 122 8.70 -18.65 7.67
C ASP A 122 7.43 -18.90 6.85
N SER A 123 7.60 -19.64 5.76
CA SER A 123 6.53 -20.02 4.82
C SER A 123 5.53 -21.02 5.43
N ARG A 124 5.78 -21.53 6.65
CA ARG A 124 4.96 -22.56 7.32
C ARG A 124 4.58 -23.71 6.38
N LYS A 125 5.48 -24.08 5.47
CA LYS A 125 5.30 -25.11 4.42
C LYS A 125 4.14 -24.84 3.43
N LYS A 126 3.70 -23.60 3.27
CA LYS A 126 2.75 -23.17 2.22
C LYS A 126 3.51 -22.32 1.20
N GLU A 127 4.30 -22.99 0.38
CA GLU A 127 4.93 -22.34 -0.77
C GLU A 127 3.88 -22.17 -1.86
N PHE A 128 3.63 -20.92 -2.24
CA PHE A 128 2.85 -20.59 -3.42
C PHE A 128 3.85 -20.37 -4.55
N MET A 129 4.10 -21.40 -5.35
CA MET A 129 4.79 -21.22 -6.62
C MET A 129 3.79 -20.61 -7.60
N LEU A 130 4.07 -19.38 -8.05
CA LEU A 130 3.50 -18.88 -9.30
C LEU A 130 4.15 -19.70 -10.42
N LEU A 131 3.37 -20.60 -11.02
CA LEU A 131 3.71 -21.28 -12.28
C LEU A 131 3.58 -20.31 -13.45
#